data_AF-X0WPW8-F1
#
_entry.id   AF-X0WPW8-F1
#
_cell.length_a   1.000
_cell.length_b   1.000
_cell.length_c   1.000
_cell.angle_alpha   90.00
_cell.angle_beta   90.00
_cell.angle_gamma   90.00
#
_symmetry.space_group_name_H-M   'P 1'
#
loop_
_entity.id
_entity.type
_entity.pdbx_description
1 polymer ?
#
loop_
_entity_poly.entity_id
_entity_poly.type
_entity_poly.pdbx_seq_one_letter_code
_entity_poly.pdbx_strand_id
1 'polypeptide(L)'
;DSEDKLKTEIEEWLPNELNQGDKIRLLDKLIQETLKPIDNAIGYSVDDKKNEEEEDIDSDVDSTNTSEGQAETDEEVPSSDPTMENLLDRLLYKGVLPRYAFPTDVATFYVFNRNSSTPYRPAFYFTPGQGLPVALSQYAPGKEVWIANQRYTSGAIYSPISFDRYLAWTNKKLYYECYICQYAKTELISDGERGETRDCPACGGQSTFGAARFWMRPPGFAHPATLDPGTSPDDQPVRSYATRAKLVASSPNEDGLWS
;
A
#
# COMPACT_ATOMS: atom_id res chain seq x y z
N ASP A 1 5.21 -33.97 8.45
CA ASP A 1 5.91 -33.60 9.72
C ASP A 1 5.51 -32.25 10.29
N SER A 2 5.79 -31.11 9.66
CA SER A 2 5.37 -29.79 10.19
C SER A 2 3.86 -29.55 10.02
N GLU A 3 3.30 -29.96 8.88
CA GLU A 3 1.86 -29.85 8.58
C GLU A 3 1.00 -30.65 9.57
N ASP A 4 1.38 -31.90 9.87
CA ASP A 4 0.61 -32.75 10.77
C ASP A 4 0.61 -32.22 12.21
N LYS A 5 1.73 -31.63 12.64
CA LYS A 5 1.86 -30.98 13.96
C LYS A 5 0.98 -29.73 14.07
N LEU A 6 0.93 -28.91 13.03
CA LEU A 6 0.07 -27.72 12.98
C LEU A 6 -1.42 -28.12 13.03
N LYS A 7 -1.81 -29.18 12.31
CA LYS A 7 -3.19 -29.68 12.36
C LYS A 7 -3.57 -30.14 13.77
N THR A 8 -2.68 -30.83 14.48
CA THR A 8 -2.94 -31.27 15.86
C THR A 8 -3.05 -30.11 16.84
N GLU A 9 -2.20 -29.08 16.76
CA GLU A 9 -2.27 -27.92 17.65
C GLU A 9 -3.54 -27.08 17.42
N ILE A 10 -3.97 -26.94 16.16
CA ILE A 10 -5.17 -26.17 15.82
C ILE A 10 -6.44 -26.94 16.20
N GLU A 11 -6.41 -28.28 16.17
CA GLU A 11 -7.52 -29.10 16.64
C GLU A 11 -7.83 -28.85 18.13
N GLU A 12 -6.81 -28.61 18.95
CA GLU A 12 -6.97 -28.26 20.37
C GLU A 12 -7.63 -26.88 20.60
N TRP A 13 -7.52 -25.97 19.62
CA TRP A 13 -8.08 -24.61 19.72
C TRP A 13 -9.52 -24.52 19.18
N LEU A 14 -10.00 -25.55 18.46
CA LEU A 14 -11.32 -25.53 17.83
C LEU A 14 -12.44 -25.83 18.86
N PRO A 15 -13.52 -25.03 18.88
CA PRO A 15 -14.67 -25.26 19.77
C PRO A 15 -15.29 -26.66 19.59
N ASN A 16 -15.85 -27.20 20.67
CA ASN A 16 -16.48 -28.53 20.68
C ASN A 16 -17.86 -28.54 19.99
N GLU A 17 -18.43 -27.37 19.77
CA GLU A 17 -19.73 -27.13 19.16
C GLU A 17 -19.71 -27.27 17.62
N LEU A 18 -18.52 -27.34 17.02
CA LEU A 18 -18.37 -27.55 15.58
C LEU A 18 -18.58 -29.02 15.21
N ASN A 19 -19.36 -29.25 14.15
CA ASN A 19 -19.58 -30.59 13.59
C ASN A 19 -18.26 -31.20 13.11
N GLN A 20 -18.05 -32.50 13.34
CA GLN A 20 -16.83 -33.23 12.97
C GLN A 20 -16.51 -33.11 11.47
N GLY A 21 -17.53 -33.09 10.61
CA GLY A 21 -17.37 -32.91 9.17
C GLY A 21 -16.84 -31.52 8.78
N ASP A 22 -17.17 -30.48 9.55
CA ASP A 22 -16.69 -29.12 9.30
C ASP A 22 -15.30 -28.89 9.89
N LYS A 23 -14.96 -29.55 11.00
CA LYS A 23 -13.59 -29.55 11.57
C LYS A 23 -12.57 -30.11 10.58
N ILE A 24 -12.85 -31.26 9.98
CA ILE A 24 -11.96 -31.90 8.99
C ILE A 24 -11.79 -30.99 7.76
N ARG A 25 -12.90 -30.43 7.25
CA ARG A 25 -12.86 -29.50 6.10
C ARG A 25 -12.02 -28.25 6.38
N LEU A 26 -12.12 -27.68 7.58
CA LEU A 26 -11.33 -26.53 7.99
C LEU A 26 -9.84 -26.88 8.06
N LEU A 27 -9.48 -27.99 8.72
CA LEU A 27 -8.08 -28.42 8.87
C LEU A 27 -7.43 -28.78 7.52
N ASP A 28 -8.17 -29.40 6.60
CA ASP A 28 -7.68 -29.74 5.27
C ASP A 28 -7.44 -28.50 4.39
N LYS A 29 -8.29 -27.48 4.52
CA LYS A 29 -8.19 -26.25 3.74
C LYS A 29 -7.34 -25.16 4.38
N LEU A 30 -7.02 -25.27 5.67
CA LEU A 30 -6.40 -24.23 6.47
C LEU A 30 -5.12 -23.69 5.83
N ILE A 31 -4.22 -24.58 5.42
CA ILE A 31 -2.92 -24.19 4.85
C ILE A 31 -3.13 -23.48 3.52
N GLN A 32 -3.97 -24.04 2.65
CA GLN A 32 -4.26 -23.43 1.35
C GLN A 32 -4.98 -22.07 1.49
N GLU A 33 -5.90 -21.94 2.45
CA GLU A 33 -6.66 -20.71 2.68
C GLU A 33 -5.86 -19.62 3.39
N THR A 34 -4.86 -19.99 4.21
CA THR A 34 -3.94 -19.03 4.86
C THR A 34 -2.80 -18.58 3.95
N LEU A 35 -2.31 -19.44 3.06
CA LEU A 35 -1.28 -19.07 2.08
C LEU A 35 -1.82 -18.16 0.98
N LYS A 36 -3.03 -18.39 0.47
CA LYS A 36 -3.67 -17.54 -0.56
C LYS A 36 -3.61 -16.03 -0.28
N PRO A 37 -4.01 -15.51 0.90
CA PRO A 37 -3.93 -14.08 1.18
C PRO A 37 -2.50 -13.57 1.32
N ILE A 38 -1.56 -14.41 1.78
CA ILE A 38 -0.13 -14.08 1.85
C ILE A 38 0.45 -13.96 0.44
N ASP A 39 0.19 -14.96 -0.42
CA ASP A 39 0.63 -14.98 -1.82
C ASP A 39 0.06 -13.76 -2.58
N ASN A 40 -1.24 -13.49 -2.43
CA ASN A 40 -1.88 -12.31 -3.00
C ASN A 40 -1.28 -10.99 -2.48
N ALA A 41 -0.86 -10.94 -1.22
CA ALA A 41 -0.26 -9.74 -0.64
C ALA A 41 1.15 -9.50 -1.21
N ILE A 42 1.95 -10.55 -1.38
CA ILE A 42 3.29 -10.48 -1.95
C ILE A 42 3.23 -10.31 -3.48
N GLY A 43 2.09 -10.66 -4.11
CA GLY A 43 1.95 -10.69 -5.56
C GLY A 43 2.56 -11.94 -6.17
N TYR A 44 2.76 -12.99 -5.37
CA TYR A 44 3.23 -14.29 -5.83
C TYR A 44 2.10 -14.99 -6.57
N SER A 45 2.25 -15.16 -7.89
CA SER A 45 1.34 -15.98 -8.68
C SER A 45 2.10 -17.21 -9.19
N VAL A 46 1.50 -18.39 -9.09
CA VAL A 46 2.10 -19.65 -9.57
C VAL A 46 2.36 -19.60 -11.10
N ASP A 47 1.70 -18.70 -11.81
CA ASP A 47 1.92 -18.44 -13.24
C ASP A 47 3.25 -17.71 -13.53
N ASP A 48 3.85 -17.00 -12.58
CA ASP A 48 5.14 -16.31 -12.77
C ASP A 48 6.33 -17.29 -12.86
N LYS A 49 6.22 -18.49 -12.27
CA LYS A 49 7.27 -19.52 -12.37
C LYS A 49 7.52 -20.04 -13.78
N LYS A 50 6.55 -19.94 -14.71
CA LYS A 50 6.79 -20.37 -16.09
C LYS A 50 7.73 -19.44 -16.87
N ASN A 51 7.95 -18.23 -16.37
CA ASN A 51 8.86 -17.26 -17.00
C ASN A 51 10.20 -17.12 -16.27
N GLU A 52 10.33 -17.63 -15.04
CA GLU A 52 11.53 -17.45 -14.20
C GLU A 52 12.54 -18.63 -14.26
N GLU A 53 12.21 -19.74 -14.94
CA GLU A 53 13.13 -20.89 -15.11
C GLU A 53 14.30 -20.64 -16.11
N GLU A 54 14.49 -19.43 -16.65
CA GLU A 54 15.58 -19.12 -17.60
C GLU A 54 16.74 -18.27 -17.05
N GLU A 55 16.74 -17.77 -15.81
CA GLU A 55 17.87 -16.97 -15.29
C GLU A 55 18.31 -17.38 -13.87
N ASP A 56 19.03 -18.50 -13.79
CA ASP A 56 19.91 -18.85 -12.66
C ASP A 56 21.16 -17.95 -12.66
N ILE A 57 21.38 -17.11 -11.62
CA ILE A 57 22.73 -16.73 -11.16
C ILE A 57 22.76 -16.57 -9.63
N ASP A 58 23.25 -17.63 -8.98
CA ASP A 58 24.21 -17.72 -7.87
C ASP A 58 24.56 -16.43 -7.07
N SER A 59 24.35 -16.48 -5.75
CA SER A 59 25.07 -15.60 -4.81
C SER A 59 25.24 -16.26 -3.44
N ASP A 60 26.31 -17.04 -3.31
CA ASP A 60 27.03 -17.25 -2.05
C ASP A 60 27.41 -15.90 -1.43
N VAL A 61 26.96 -15.60 -0.21
CA VAL A 61 27.40 -14.43 0.55
C VAL A 61 28.16 -14.87 1.78
N ASP A 62 29.49 -14.75 1.64
CA ASP A 62 30.49 -14.87 2.68
C ASP A 62 30.27 -13.81 3.78
N SER A 63 30.32 -14.28 5.01
CA SER A 63 30.13 -13.50 6.23
C SER A 63 31.45 -12.84 6.62
N THR A 64 31.58 -11.52 6.47
CA THR A 64 32.69 -10.80 7.08
C THR A 64 32.24 -9.57 7.85
N ASN A 65 32.52 -9.66 9.16
CA ASN A 65 32.32 -8.69 10.23
C ASN A 65 32.93 -7.31 9.93
N THR A 66 32.30 -6.25 10.44
CA THR A 66 33.02 -5.08 10.94
C THR A 66 32.25 -4.41 12.09
N SER A 67 32.69 -4.71 13.32
CA SER A 67 32.57 -3.89 14.53
C SER A 67 33.68 -2.81 14.48
N GLU A 68 33.67 -1.61 15.09
CA GLU A 68 33.06 -1.02 16.29
C GLU A 68 33.01 0.53 16.13
N GLY A 69 32.21 1.22 16.95
CA GLY A 69 32.34 2.68 17.11
C GLY A 69 31.24 3.40 17.91
N GLN A 70 31.06 3.01 19.18
CA GLN A 70 30.45 3.74 20.33
C GLN A 70 29.19 4.63 20.14
N ALA A 71 28.07 4.19 20.72
CA ALA A 71 27.05 5.07 21.30
C ALA A 71 26.46 4.42 22.58
N GLU A 72 26.57 5.13 23.71
CA GLU A 72 25.80 4.84 24.92
C GLU A 72 24.42 5.50 24.79
N THR A 73 23.34 4.70 24.80
CA THR A 73 22.10 4.80 25.60
C THR A 73 20.99 3.99 24.92
N ASP A 74 20.30 3.20 25.75
CA ASP A 74 19.26 2.22 25.42
C ASP A 74 18.29 2.65 24.31
N GLU A 75 18.40 2.04 23.13
CA GLU A 75 17.27 1.54 22.36
C GLU A 75 17.72 0.25 21.66
N GLU A 76 17.05 -0.86 21.94
CA GLU A 76 17.23 -2.11 21.21
C GLU A 76 16.91 -1.87 19.73
N VAL A 77 17.93 -1.74 18.89
CA VAL A 77 17.77 -1.85 17.44
C VAL A 77 17.74 -3.35 17.15
N PRO A 78 16.58 -3.95 16.80
CA PRO A 78 16.61 -5.31 16.30
C PRO A 78 17.32 -5.24 14.94
N SER A 79 18.46 -5.91 14.84
CA SER A 79 19.07 -6.24 13.56
C SER A 79 18.16 -7.26 12.86
N SER A 80 17.04 -6.79 12.29
CA SER A 80 16.16 -7.62 11.46
C SER A 80 16.58 -7.47 10.01
N ASP A 81 16.64 -8.59 9.29
CA ASP A 81 16.89 -8.59 7.85
C ASP A 81 15.87 -7.67 7.17
N PRO A 82 16.30 -6.69 6.36
CA PRO A 82 15.39 -5.71 5.78
C PRO A 82 14.36 -6.36 4.83
N THR A 83 14.61 -7.58 4.34
CA THR A 83 13.63 -8.38 3.58
C THR A 83 12.46 -8.85 4.45
N MET A 84 12.70 -9.21 5.71
CA MET A 84 11.67 -9.57 6.69
C MET A 84 10.84 -8.36 7.10
N GLU A 85 11.50 -7.21 7.32
CA GLU A 85 10.82 -5.93 7.60
C GLU A 85 9.87 -5.55 6.44
N ASN A 86 10.33 -5.70 5.19
CA ASN A 86 9.51 -5.45 4.01
C ASN A 86 8.31 -6.40 3.89
N LEU A 87 8.45 -7.68 4.27
CA LEU A 87 7.36 -8.66 4.22
C LEU A 87 6.29 -8.36 5.27
N LEU A 88 6.71 -8.11 6.52
CA LEU A 88 5.79 -7.79 7.61
C LEU A 88 5.00 -6.52 7.28
N ASP A 89 5.69 -5.45 6.86
CA ASP A 89 5.07 -4.19 6.46
C ASP A 89 4.07 -4.38 5.31
N ARG A 90 4.36 -5.29 4.38
CA ARG A 90 3.48 -5.60 3.26
C ARG A 90 2.21 -6.32 3.71
N LEU A 91 2.33 -7.35 4.53
CA LEU A 91 1.17 -8.09 5.07
C LEU A 91 0.29 -7.18 5.91
N LEU A 92 0.93 -6.31 6.69
CA LEU A 92 0.28 -5.27 7.46
C LEU A 92 -0.41 -4.23 6.54
N TYR A 93 0.22 -3.78 5.44
CA TYR A 93 -0.35 -2.79 4.50
C TYR A 93 -1.54 -3.37 3.71
N LYS A 94 -1.47 -4.64 3.36
CA LYS A 94 -2.57 -5.35 2.67
C LYS A 94 -3.68 -5.80 3.61
N GLY A 95 -3.52 -5.61 4.91
CA GLY A 95 -4.52 -5.97 5.92
C GLY A 95 -4.66 -7.48 6.13
N VAL A 96 -3.63 -8.26 5.80
CA VAL A 96 -3.60 -9.72 6.05
C VAL A 96 -3.42 -10.00 7.54
N LEU A 97 -2.59 -9.21 8.22
CA LEU A 97 -2.37 -9.32 9.66
C LEU A 97 -3.23 -8.29 10.43
N PRO A 98 -3.85 -8.70 11.56
CA PRO A 98 -4.60 -7.78 12.39
C PRO A 98 -3.67 -6.75 13.03
N ARG A 99 -4.02 -5.46 12.90
CA ARG A 99 -3.32 -4.37 13.60
C ARG A 99 -4.16 -3.90 14.79
N TYR A 100 -3.69 -4.12 16.01
CA TYR A 100 -4.26 -3.46 17.18
C TYR A 100 -3.94 -1.95 17.08
N ALA A 101 -4.97 -1.14 16.84
CA ALA A 101 -5.01 0.32 16.94
C ALA A 101 -4.29 1.21 15.88
N PHE A 102 -3.76 0.68 14.77
CA PHE A 102 -3.14 1.52 13.71
C PHE A 102 -3.97 1.60 12.43
N PRO A 103 -3.93 2.73 11.68
CA PRO A 103 -4.61 2.85 10.39
C PRO A 103 -4.19 1.71 9.46
N THR A 104 -5.17 1.02 8.87
CA THR A 104 -4.93 -0.04 7.87
C THR A 104 -4.32 0.52 6.59
N ASP A 105 -4.55 1.81 6.35
CA ASP A 105 -4.19 2.51 5.14
C ASP A 105 -3.06 3.51 5.42
N VAL A 106 -1.80 3.10 5.19
CA VAL A 106 -0.59 3.90 5.44
C VAL A 106 0.14 4.17 4.13
N ALA A 107 0.53 5.41 3.89
CA ALA A 107 1.45 5.76 2.81
C ALA A 107 2.77 6.28 3.42
N THR A 108 3.88 5.77 2.91
CA THR A 108 5.23 6.10 3.34
C THR A 108 5.83 7.20 2.46
N PHE A 109 6.60 8.08 3.08
CA PHE A 109 7.41 9.07 2.37
C PHE A 109 8.88 8.66 2.43
N TYR A 110 9.55 8.54 1.29
CA TYR A 110 10.92 8.05 1.20
C TYR A 110 11.91 9.18 0.90
N VAL A 111 12.95 9.28 1.72
CA VAL A 111 14.11 10.15 1.50
C VAL A 111 15.32 9.28 1.21
N PHE A 112 15.84 9.34 -0.02
CA PHE A 112 16.98 8.53 -0.43
C PHE A 112 18.29 8.99 0.18
N ASN A 113 19.13 8.04 0.57
CA ASN A 113 20.53 8.26 0.91
C ASN A 113 21.39 7.97 -0.32
N ARG A 114 21.86 9.01 -0.99
CA ARG A 114 22.62 8.90 -2.23
C ARG A 114 23.99 8.21 -2.06
N ASN A 115 24.58 8.26 -0.86
CA ASN A 115 25.91 7.70 -0.62
C ASN A 115 25.84 6.19 -0.36
N SER A 116 24.77 5.71 0.26
CA SER A 116 24.58 4.28 0.56
C SER A 116 23.65 3.56 -0.41
N SER A 117 22.93 4.28 -1.27
CA SER A 117 22.09 3.67 -2.30
C SER A 117 22.94 3.12 -3.43
N THR A 118 22.73 1.86 -3.78
CA THR A 118 23.25 1.28 -5.02
C THR A 118 22.15 1.26 -6.10
N PRO A 119 22.49 1.07 -7.38
CA PRO A 119 21.49 0.99 -8.46
C PRO A 119 20.42 -0.08 -8.23
N TYR A 120 20.77 -1.15 -7.51
CA TYR A 120 19.89 -2.31 -7.26
C TYR A 120 19.30 -2.32 -5.86
N ARG A 121 19.80 -1.49 -4.94
CA ARG A 121 19.36 -1.45 -3.55
C ARG A 121 19.28 0.01 -3.07
N PRO A 122 18.07 0.61 -3.07
CA PRO A 122 17.88 1.93 -2.52
C PRO A 122 18.03 1.89 -1.00
N ALA A 123 18.77 2.85 -0.47
CA ALA A 123 18.89 3.07 0.97
C ALA A 123 18.23 4.40 1.32
N PHE A 124 17.64 4.49 2.51
CA PHE A 124 16.84 5.64 2.92
C PHE A 124 17.43 6.30 4.15
N TYR A 125 17.42 7.63 4.20
CA TYR A 125 17.67 8.39 5.44
C TYR A 125 16.45 8.35 6.35
N PHE A 126 15.26 8.55 5.76
CA PHE A 126 14.00 8.66 6.50
C PHE A 126 12.87 8.01 5.73
N THR A 127 11.97 7.34 6.45
CA THR A 127 10.79 6.65 5.93
C THR A 127 9.52 6.91 6.76
N PRO A 128 9.12 8.18 7.03
CA PRO A 128 7.95 8.44 7.86
C PRO A 128 6.66 7.90 7.23
N GLY A 129 6.01 6.98 7.93
CA GLY A 129 4.69 6.45 7.58
C GLY A 129 3.57 7.31 8.15
N GLN A 130 2.55 7.62 7.34
CA GLN A 130 1.35 8.32 7.78
C GLN A 130 0.10 7.66 7.22
N GLY A 131 -1.03 7.80 7.92
CA GLY A 131 -2.32 7.35 7.39
C GLY A 131 -2.64 8.04 6.06
N LEU A 132 -3.15 7.32 5.07
CA LEU A 132 -3.35 7.82 3.70
C LEU A 132 -4.14 9.14 3.61
N PRO A 133 -5.21 9.38 4.39
CA PRO A 133 -5.89 10.69 4.38
C PRO A 133 -4.98 11.85 4.76
N VAL A 134 -4.10 11.65 5.76
CA VAL A 134 -3.11 12.64 6.20
C VAL A 134 -1.99 12.74 5.17
N ALA A 135 -1.49 11.61 4.67
CA ALA A 135 -0.44 11.56 3.65
C ALA A 135 -0.86 12.25 2.35
N LEU A 136 -2.10 12.14 1.90
CA LEU A 136 -2.60 12.87 0.72
C LEU A 136 -2.60 14.40 0.95
N SER A 137 -2.75 14.85 2.19
CA SER A 137 -2.69 16.28 2.51
C SER A 137 -1.26 16.79 2.70
N GLN A 138 -0.32 15.96 3.17
CA GLN A 138 1.03 16.39 3.51
C GLN A 138 2.08 15.99 2.48
N TYR A 139 1.94 14.81 1.89
CA TYR A 139 2.93 14.19 1.01
C TYR A 139 2.50 14.19 -0.45
N ALA A 140 1.36 14.79 -0.80
CA ALA A 140 0.97 14.96 -2.19
C ALA A 140 2.10 15.65 -3.01
N PRO A 141 2.22 15.33 -4.31
CA PRO A 141 3.26 15.93 -5.15
C PRO A 141 3.24 17.46 -5.11
N GLY A 142 4.42 18.06 -5.00
CA GLY A 142 4.60 19.51 -4.84
C GLY A 142 4.49 20.01 -3.40
N LYS A 143 4.32 19.12 -2.41
CA LYS A 143 4.31 19.50 -0.99
C LYS A 143 5.66 19.39 -0.34
N GLU A 144 5.80 20.11 0.77
CA GLU A 144 7.03 20.20 1.54
C GLU A 144 6.83 19.54 2.90
N VAL A 145 7.76 18.67 3.25
CA VAL A 145 7.76 17.83 4.43
C VAL A 145 9.00 18.15 5.24
N TRP A 146 8.79 18.49 6.50
CA TRP A 146 9.86 18.82 7.43
C TRP A 146 10.25 17.59 8.25
N ILE A 147 11.49 17.15 8.12
CA ILE A 147 12.05 15.99 8.84
C ILE A 147 13.43 16.39 9.36
N ALA A 148 13.71 16.18 10.65
CA ALA A 148 15.02 16.47 11.25
C ALA A 148 15.56 17.89 10.95
N ASN A 149 14.69 18.91 11.03
CA ASN A 149 15.01 20.32 10.72
C ASN A 149 15.48 20.57 9.28
N GLN A 150 15.20 19.63 8.37
CA GLN A 150 15.45 19.71 6.95
C GLN A 150 14.13 19.66 6.18
N ARG A 151 14.07 20.41 5.08
CA ARG A 151 12.91 20.55 4.21
C ARG A 151 13.06 19.65 3.01
N TYR A 152 12.16 18.70 2.88
CA TYR A 152 12.08 17.78 1.76
C TYR A 152 10.86 18.10 0.91
N THR A 153 10.97 18.01 -0.40
CA THR A 153 9.84 18.20 -1.31
C THR A 153 9.36 16.85 -1.85
N SER A 154 8.07 16.57 -1.76
CA SER A 154 7.46 15.40 -2.42
C SER A 154 7.36 15.65 -3.92
N GLY A 155 8.05 14.81 -4.71
CA GLY A 155 8.12 14.99 -6.17
C GLY A 155 7.76 13.74 -6.97
N ALA A 156 7.72 12.56 -6.34
CA ALA A 156 7.47 11.32 -7.06
C ALA A 156 6.57 10.36 -6.26
N ILE A 157 5.85 9.51 -6.99
CA ILE A 157 5.22 8.31 -6.44
C ILE A 157 6.26 7.19 -6.46
N TYR A 158 6.45 6.54 -5.31
CA TYR A 158 7.49 5.55 -5.12
C TYR A 158 7.03 4.40 -4.22
N SER A 159 7.54 3.22 -4.49
CA SER A 159 7.49 2.04 -3.62
C SER A 159 8.85 1.34 -3.73
N PRO A 160 9.40 0.80 -2.62
CA PRO A 160 10.57 -0.09 -2.66
C PRO A 160 10.32 -1.33 -3.52
N ILE A 161 9.05 -1.74 -3.63
CA ILE A 161 8.62 -2.87 -4.47
C ILE A 161 8.35 -2.33 -5.88
N SER A 162 9.14 -2.81 -6.85
CA SER A 162 9.13 -2.34 -8.25
C SER A 162 7.74 -2.40 -8.91
N PHE A 163 7.00 -3.48 -8.64
CA PHE A 163 5.72 -3.75 -9.30
C PHE A 163 4.53 -2.96 -8.72
N ASP A 164 4.62 -2.45 -7.48
CA ASP A 164 3.51 -1.75 -6.82
C ASP A 164 3.09 -0.49 -7.56
N ARG A 165 4.07 0.29 -8.04
CA ARG A 165 3.79 1.50 -8.81
C ARG A 165 3.13 1.18 -10.14
N TYR A 166 3.57 0.11 -10.80
CA TYR A 166 2.97 -0.37 -12.04
C TYR A 166 1.53 -0.85 -11.81
N LEU A 167 1.30 -1.70 -10.81
CA LEU A 167 -0.04 -2.17 -10.44
C LEU A 167 -0.98 -1.02 -10.09
N ALA A 168 -0.53 -0.05 -9.29
CA ALA A 168 -1.35 1.11 -8.93
C ALA A 168 -1.74 1.95 -10.16
N TRP A 169 -0.86 2.04 -11.15
CA TRP A 169 -1.13 2.74 -12.41
C TRP A 169 -2.03 1.93 -13.35
N THR A 170 -1.83 0.62 -13.45
CA THR A 170 -2.63 -0.26 -14.31
C THR A 170 -4.06 -0.38 -13.76
N ASN A 171 -4.20 -0.56 -12.45
CA ASN A 171 -5.48 -0.66 -11.73
C ASN A 171 -6.09 0.69 -11.36
N LYS A 172 -5.66 1.78 -12.02
CA LYS A 172 -6.30 3.09 -11.85
C LYS A 172 -7.78 2.99 -12.25
N LYS A 173 -8.60 3.86 -11.69
CA LYS A 173 -10.04 3.95 -11.92
C LYS A 173 -10.38 5.27 -12.58
N LEU A 174 -11.60 5.39 -13.08
CA LEU A 174 -12.18 6.66 -13.51
C LEU A 174 -12.96 7.26 -12.35
N TYR A 175 -12.62 8.48 -11.98
CA TYR A 175 -13.32 9.29 -10.99
C TYR A 175 -14.23 10.29 -11.69
N TYR A 176 -15.50 10.22 -11.33
CA TYR A 176 -16.54 11.13 -11.76
C TYR A 176 -17.02 11.95 -10.57
N GLU A 177 -17.29 13.22 -10.81
CA GLU A 177 -17.85 14.15 -9.83
C GLU A 177 -18.97 14.95 -10.48
N CYS A 178 -20.11 15.08 -9.80
CA CYS A 178 -21.17 15.97 -10.22
C CYS A 178 -20.86 17.40 -9.78
N TYR A 179 -20.85 18.36 -10.69
CA TYR A 179 -20.62 19.77 -10.32
C TYR A 179 -21.81 20.41 -9.57
N ILE A 180 -23.01 19.82 -9.64
CA ILE A 180 -24.22 20.32 -8.95
C ILE A 180 -24.32 19.76 -7.53
N CYS A 181 -24.50 18.44 -7.40
CA CYS A 181 -24.76 17.79 -6.11
C CYS A 181 -23.50 17.26 -5.42
N GLN A 182 -22.32 17.35 -6.07
CA GLN A 182 -21.04 16.85 -5.55
C GLN A 182 -21.01 15.34 -5.26
N TYR A 183 -21.97 14.58 -5.80
CA TYR A 183 -21.91 13.12 -5.81
C TYR A 183 -20.67 12.67 -6.59
N ALA A 184 -19.96 11.68 -6.06
CA ALA A 184 -18.75 11.17 -6.67
C ALA A 184 -18.75 9.64 -6.72
N LYS A 185 -18.23 9.07 -7.80
CA LYS A 185 -18.12 7.62 -8.01
C LYS A 185 -16.80 7.29 -8.69
N THR A 186 -16.25 6.13 -8.34
CA THR A 186 -15.11 5.55 -9.05
C THR A 186 -15.54 4.30 -9.81
N GLU A 187 -15.24 4.24 -11.10
CA GLU A 187 -15.56 3.10 -11.97
C GLU A 187 -14.28 2.54 -12.60
N LEU A 188 -14.34 1.32 -13.15
CA LEU A 188 -13.20 0.75 -13.86
C LEU A 188 -12.95 1.53 -15.15
N ILE A 189 -11.73 1.48 -15.67
CA ILE A 189 -11.40 2.11 -16.96
C ILE A 189 -12.14 1.43 -18.10
N SER A 190 -12.50 0.15 -17.97
CA SER A 190 -13.32 -0.56 -18.95
C SER A 190 -14.72 0.03 -19.12
N ASP A 191 -15.22 0.70 -18.09
CA ASP A 191 -16.62 1.11 -18.01
C ASP A 191 -16.83 2.54 -18.53
N GLY A 192 -15.79 3.22 -19.02
CA GLY A 192 -15.89 4.58 -19.53
C GLY A 192 -14.59 5.13 -20.11
N GLU A 193 -14.64 6.40 -20.52
CA GLU A 193 -13.48 7.07 -21.12
C GLU A 193 -13.04 8.30 -20.31
N ARG A 194 -11.74 8.62 -20.40
CA ARG A 194 -11.23 9.85 -19.78
C ARG A 194 -11.86 11.07 -20.46
N GLY A 195 -12.34 12.02 -19.65
CA GLY A 195 -12.97 13.22 -20.15
C GLY A 195 -14.46 13.07 -20.43
N GLU A 196 -15.00 11.85 -20.33
CA GLU A 196 -16.43 11.59 -20.53
C GLU A 196 -17.28 12.32 -19.48
N THR A 197 -18.46 12.76 -19.91
CA THR A 197 -19.49 13.34 -19.06
C THR A 197 -20.76 12.53 -19.20
N ARG A 198 -21.40 12.23 -18.07
CA ARG A 198 -22.64 11.46 -17.98
C ARG A 198 -23.71 12.20 -17.22
N ASP A 199 -24.91 11.64 -17.24
CA ASP A 199 -26.00 12.09 -16.39
C ASP A 199 -25.73 11.67 -14.94
N CYS A 200 -26.04 12.55 -13.98
CA CYS A 200 -25.76 12.24 -12.59
C CYS A 200 -26.84 11.30 -12.03
N PRO A 201 -26.46 10.11 -11.53
CA PRO A 201 -27.44 9.16 -10.97
C PRO A 201 -28.06 9.65 -9.66
N ALA A 202 -27.46 10.65 -8.99
CA ALA A 202 -27.97 11.15 -7.71
C ALA A 202 -29.00 12.28 -7.86
N CYS A 203 -28.81 13.21 -8.81
CA CYS A 203 -29.74 14.34 -9.01
C CYS A 203 -30.50 14.31 -10.33
N GLY A 204 -30.21 13.35 -11.23
CA GLY A 204 -30.81 13.26 -12.57
C GLY A 204 -30.36 14.37 -13.53
N GLY A 205 -29.34 15.15 -13.17
CA GLY A 205 -28.86 16.26 -13.99
C GLY A 205 -28.14 15.79 -15.26
N GLN A 206 -28.56 16.30 -16.42
CA GLN A 206 -28.01 15.90 -17.72
C GLN A 206 -26.58 16.39 -17.95
N SER A 207 -25.66 15.49 -18.32
CA SER A 207 -24.24 15.79 -18.54
C SER A 207 -23.57 16.51 -17.37
N THR A 208 -24.04 16.27 -16.14
CA THR A 208 -23.53 16.93 -14.94
C THR A 208 -22.43 16.16 -14.23
N PHE A 209 -22.24 14.89 -14.59
CA PHE A 209 -21.33 13.95 -13.94
C PHE A 209 -20.05 13.82 -14.75
N GLY A 210 -18.99 14.54 -14.36
CA GLY A 210 -17.73 14.57 -15.08
C GLY A 210 -17.06 15.95 -15.07
N ALA A 211 -16.00 16.17 -15.84
CA ALA A 211 -15.34 15.24 -16.75
C ALA A 211 -14.54 14.14 -16.03
N ALA A 212 -14.63 12.89 -16.51
CA ALA A 212 -13.95 11.74 -15.91
C ALA A 212 -12.43 11.93 -15.81
N ARG A 213 -11.86 11.67 -14.63
CA ARG A 213 -10.41 11.79 -14.37
C ARG A 213 -9.83 10.47 -13.91
N PHE A 214 -8.54 10.26 -14.14
CA PHE A 214 -7.88 9.11 -13.54
C PHE A 214 -7.79 9.28 -12.03
N TRP A 215 -8.09 8.21 -11.33
CA TRP A 215 -7.96 8.08 -9.89
C TRP A 215 -7.13 6.85 -9.61
N MET A 216 -6.05 7.04 -8.87
CA MET A 216 -5.21 5.93 -8.42
C MET A 216 -4.88 6.15 -6.96
N ARG A 217 -4.72 5.04 -6.24
CA ARG A 217 -4.21 5.04 -4.88
C ARG A 217 -2.67 5.03 -4.97
N PRO A 218 -1.97 6.07 -4.47
CA PRO A 218 -0.51 6.08 -4.51
C PRO A 218 0.05 5.03 -3.51
N PRO A 219 1.00 4.17 -3.92
CA PRO A 219 1.65 3.23 -3.01
C PRO A 219 2.53 3.93 -1.97
N GLY A 220 3.13 5.06 -2.32
CA GLY A 220 3.99 5.86 -1.47
C GLY A 220 4.50 7.09 -2.22
N PHE A 221 5.22 7.94 -1.51
CA PHE A 221 5.74 9.21 -2.02
C PHE A 221 7.25 9.28 -1.80
N ALA A 222 7.97 10.04 -2.60
CA ALA A 222 9.40 10.21 -2.41
C ALA A 222 9.89 11.62 -2.71
N HIS A 223 10.96 11.97 -2.01
CA HIS A 223 11.80 13.09 -2.34
C HIS A 223 12.63 12.77 -3.60
N PRO A 224 12.71 13.68 -4.60
CA PRO A 224 13.60 13.49 -5.73
C PRO A 224 15.05 13.32 -5.28
N ALA A 225 15.71 12.23 -5.69
CA ALA A 225 17.10 11.94 -5.30
C ALA A 225 18.13 12.96 -5.82
N THR A 226 17.74 13.80 -6.78
CA THR A 226 18.58 14.86 -7.36
C THR A 226 18.44 16.21 -6.67
N LEU A 227 17.44 16.38 -5.81
CA LEU A 227 17.24 17.62 -5.06
C LEU A 227 17.91 17.47 -3.70
N ASP A 228 18.70 18.46 -3.31
CA ASP A 228 19.25 18.52 -1.96
C ASP A 228 18.19 19.05 -0.98
N PRO A 229 18.22 18.61 0.30
CA PRO A 229 17.30 19.10 1.32
C PRO A 229 17.47 20.60 1.55
N GLY A 230 16.36 21.32 1.67
CA GLY A 230 16.36 22.73 2.07
C GLY A 230 16.58 22.89 3.58
N THR A 231 17.14 24.02 4.00
CA THR A 231 17.50 24.30 5.41
C THR A 231 16.91 25.60 5.95
N SER A 232 15.83 26.13 5.38
CA SER A 232 15.24 27.42 5.81
C SER A 232 14.02 27.22 6.73
N PRO A 233 14.20 27.18 8.08
CA PRO A 233 13.14 26.85 9.04
C PRO A 233 11.98 27.86 9.12
N ASP A 234 12.09 29.03 8.47
CA ASP A 234 11.04 30.05 8.44
C ASP A 234 9.97 29.83 7.36
N ASP A 235 10.18 28.88 6.44
CA ASP A 235 9.22 28.63 5.36
C ASP A 235 8.16 27.62 5.80
N GLN A 236 6.97 28.12 6.16
CA GLN A 236 5.85 27.27 6.53
C GLN A 236 5.31 26.55 5.28
N PRO A 237 5.17 25.21 5.32
CA PRO A 237 4.70 24.47 4.16
C PRO A 237 3.29 24.93 3.78
N VAL A 238 3.07 25.13 2.48
CA VAL A 238 1.75 25.52 1.95
C VAL A 238 0.72 24.47 2.33
N ARG A 239 -0.24 24.82 3.20
CA ARG A 239 -1.32 23.93 3.62
C ARG A 239 -2.14 23.48 2.40
N SER A 240 -2.16 22.18 2.12
CA SER A 240 -3.16 21.57 1.23
C SER A 240 -4.36 21.17 2.04
N TYR A 241 -5.53 21.64 1.61
CA TYR A 241 -6.77 21.08 2.10
C TYR A 241 -7.06 19.81 1.30
N ALA A 242 -7.40 18.73 2.00
CA ALA A 242 -8.09 17.63 1.36
C ALA A 242 -9.37 18.17 0.71
N THR A 243 -9.76 17.61 -0.44
CA THR A 243 -11.07 17.92 -1.01
C THR A 243 -12.14 17.56 0.03
N ARG A 244 -13.23 18.34 0.06
CA ARG A 244 -14.37 18.10 0.96
C ARG A 244 -14.77 16.63 0.89
N ALA A 245 -15.06 16.00 2.03
CA ALA A 245 -15.57 14.64 2.11
C ALA A 245 -16.72 14.45 1.10
N LYS A 246 -16.57 13.48 0.21
CA LYS A 246 -17.54 13.18 -0.84
C LYS A 246 -18.39 11.99 -0.43
N LEU A 247 -19.69 12.12 -0.63
CA LEU A 247 -20.63 11.04 -0.39
C LEU A 247 -20.50 10.04 -1.55
N VAL A 248 -19.93 8.88 -1.23
CA VAL A 248 -19.98 7.70 -2.09
C VAL A 248 -21.15 6.86 -1.60
N ALA A 249 -22.37 7.26 -1.98
CA ALA A 249 -23.54 6.41 -1.78
C ALA A 249 -23.56 5.36 -2.88
N SER A 250 -23.76 4.09 -2.54
CA SER A 250 -24.27 3.11 -3.50
C SER A 250 -25.53 3.71 -4.11
N SER A 251 -25.58 3.84 -5.44
CA SER A 251 -26.84 4.20 -6.10
C SER A 251 -27.94 3.24 -5.59
N PRO A 252 -29.19 3.69 -5.42
CA PRO A 252 -30.27 2.78 -5.06
C PRO A 252 -30.24 1.58 -6.01
N ASN A 253 -30.41 0.37 -5.45
CA ASN A 253 -30.52 -0.85 -6.24
C ASN A 253 -31.55 -0.58 -7.34
N GLU A 254 -31.20 -0.94 -8.58
CA GLU A 254 -32.13 -0.84 -9.70
C GLU A 254 -33.47 -1.48 -9.31
N ASP A 255 -34.56 -0.78 -9.63
CA ASP A 255 -35.92 -1.18 -9.34
C ASP A 255 -36.19 -2.59 -9.89
N GLY A 256 -36.26 -3.59 -9.00
CA GLY A 256 -36.52 -4.98 -9.39
C GLY A 256 -35.97 -6.09 -8.48
N LEU A 257 -35.11 -5.77 -7.51
CA LEU A 257 -34.55 -6.77 -6.58
C LEU A 257 -35.38 -6.99 -5.30
N TRP A 258 -36.52 -6.31 -5.19
CA TRP A 258 -37.45 -6.40 -4.06
C TRP A 258 -38.88 -6.73 -4.52
N SER A 259 -39.01 -7.65 -5.49
CA SER A 259 -40.29 -8.27 -5.84
C SER A 259 -40.32 -9.73 -5.38
#